data_AF-A0A966TJ97-F1
#
_entry.id   AF-A0A966TJ97-F1
#
_cell.length_a   1.000
_cell.length_b   1.000
_cell.length_c   1.000
_cell.angle_alpha   90.00
_cell.angle_beta   90.00
_cell.angle_gamma   90.00
#
_symmetry.space_group_name_H-M   'P 1'
#
loop_
_entity.id
_entity.type
_entity.pdbx_description
1 polymer ?
#
loop_
_entity_poly.entity_id
_entity_poly.type
_entity_poly.pdbx_seq_one_letter_code
_entity_poly.pdbx_strand_id
1 'polypeptide(L)'
;PGLISMFNNQNWKIDQSNKYWVAIHAARGKKVSLYMNRPLPEETNEDSKAQEELNAFFAQQAIVPRITINRGHSYNAPYTIAQMSPASKIVFMGSCGGYNMIHDILEKAPDAHIIGTKQIADAPVNNPFLRLLMEKLRTGADIEWIGFWQELDKMVTDKIFEDYVPPHKNLGALFIKAYTKAITTDTD
;
A
#
# COMPACT_ATOMS: atom_id res chain seq x y z
N PRO A 1 -7.22 3.16 -18.42
CA PRO A 1 -5.79 2.77 -18.53
C PRO A 1 -5.43 1.72 -17.49
N GLY A 2 -4.78 0.63 -17.90
CA GLY A 2 -4.39 -0.45 -16.96
C GLY A 2 -3.33 0.01 -15.95
N LEU A 3 -3.32 -0.59 -14.76
CA LEU A 3 -2.38 -0.27 -13.69
C LEU A 3 -0.91 -0.28 -14.15
N ILE A 4 -0.52 -1.29 -14.94
CA ILE A 4 0.84 -1.45 -15.48
C ILE A 4 1.18 -0.34 -16.48
N SER A 5 0.20 0.14 -17.27
CA SER A 5 0.47 1.13 -18.32
C SER A 5 0.92 2.48 -17.76
N MET A 6 0.63 2.78 -16.49
CA MET A 6 1.13 3.99 -15.80
C MET A 6 2.66 4.04 -15.70
N PHE A 7 3.30 2.87 -15.79
CA PHE A 7 4.74 2.72 -15.71
C PHE A 7 5.40 2.53 -17.09
N ASN A 8 4.64 2.63 -18.19
CA ASN A 8 5.19 2.48 -19.54
C ASN A 8 5.86 3.79 -20.01
N ASN A 9 6.98 4.15 -19.38
CA ASN A 9 7.79 5.31 -19.73
C ASN A 9 9.26 5.09 -19.33
N GLN A 10 10.14 6.02 -19.71
CA GLN A 10 11.59 5.91 -19.51
C GLN A 10 12.07 5.87 -18.05
N ASN A 11 11.20 6.15 -17.07
CA ASN A 11 11.58 6.14 -15.66
C ASN A 11 11.49 4.75 -15.02
N TRP A 12 10.84 3.79 -15.69
CA TRP A 12 10.49 2.49 -15.11
C TRP A 12 10.84 1.35 -16.07
N LYS A 13 11.27 0.23 -15.51
CA LYS A 13 11.46 -1.03 -16.22
C LYS A 13 10.46 -2.04 -15.67
N ILE A 14 9.69 -2.66 -16.55
CA ILE A 14 8.62 -3.60 -16.19
C ILE A 14 9.09 -5.02 -16.52
N ASP A 15 9.06 -5.90 -15.53
CA ASP A 15 9.31 -7.33 -15.67
C ASP A 15 7.99 -8.10 -15.43
N GLN A 16 7.57 -8.82 -16.47
CA GLN A 16 6.33 -9.60 -16.50
C GLN A 16 6.61 -11.10 -16.64
N SER A 17 7.86 -11.54 -16.49
CA SER A 17 8.27 -12.94 -16.69
C SER A 17 7.70 -13.90 -15.64
N ASN A 18 7.35 -13.40 -14.46
CA ASN A 18 6.78 -14.20 -13.39
C ASN A 18 5.27 -14.40 -13.56
N LYS A 19 4.78 -15.60 -13.24
CA LYS A 19 3.35 -15.98 -13.36
C LYS A 19 2.47 -15.50 -12.21
N TYR A 20 3.04 -15.15 -11.05
CA TYR A 20 2.33 -14.72 -9.85
C TYR A 20 2.33 -13.20 -9.67
N TRP A 21 3.39 -12.51 -10.11
CA TRP A 21 3.50 -11.05 -9.97
C TRP A 21 4.12 -10.36 -11.18
N VAL A 22 3.93 -9.05 -11.25
CA VAL A 22 4.66 -8.12 -12.10
C VAL A 22 5.58 -7.29 -11.23
N ALA A 23 6.86 -7.20 -11.62
CA ALA A 23 7.83 -6.37 -10.94
C ALA A 23 8.10 -5.10 -11.76
N ILE A 24 8.15 -3.95 -11.09
CA ILE A 24 8.45 -2.65 -11.69
C ILE A 24 9.61 -2.06 -10.92
N HIS A 25 10.67 -1.72 -11.65
CA HIS A 25 11.90 -1.16 -11.07
C HIS A 25 12.12 0.25 -11.60
N ALA A 26 12.56 1.15 -10.72
CA ALA A 26 13.05 2.45 -11.13
C ALA A 26 14.25 2.29 -12.08
N ALA A 27 14.11 2.80 -13.31
CA ALA A 27 15.21 2.89 -14.27
C ALA A 27 16.05 4.17 -14.07
N ARG A 28 15.49 5.18 -13.38
CA ARG A 28 16.13 6.47 -13.11
C ARG A 28 15.82 6.95 -11.69
N GLY A 29 16.77 7.57 -11.02
CA GLY A 29 16.61 8.10 -9.66
C GLY A 29 17.01 7.09 -8.58
N LYS A 30 16.35 7.13 -7.42
CA LYS A 30 16.55 6.18 -6.33
C LYS A 30 16.08 4.78 -6.75
N LYS A 31 16.75 3.76 -6.23
CA LYS A 31 16.37 2.36 -6.42
C LYS A 31 15.08 2.08 -5.67
N VAL A 32 13.99 1.93 -6.42
CA VAL A 32 12.66 1.58 -5.90
C VAL A 32 12.14 0.42 -6.74
N SER A 33 11.54 -0.55 -6.06
CA SER A 33 10.90 -1.70 -6.69
C SER A 33 9.46 -1.82 -6.18
N LEU A 34 8.52 -2.03 -7.10
CA LEU A 34 7.13 -2.34 -6.83
C LEU A 34 6.85 -3.74 -7.35
N TYR A 35 6.28 -4.58 -6.51
CA TYR A 35 5.82 -5.92 -6.88
C TYR A 35 4.31 -5.93 -6.75
N MET A 36 3.62 -6.31 -7.82
CA MET A 36 2.15 -6.34 -7.88
C MET A 36 1.71 -7.74 -8.24
N ASN A 37 0.82 -8.33 -7.44
CA ASN A 37 0.22 -9.62 -7.80
C ASN A 37 -0.50 -9.49 -9.15
N ARG A 38 -0.45 -10.57 -9.94
CA ARG A 38 -1.32 -10.70 -11.10
C ARG A 38 -2.74 -11.02 -10.61
N PRO A 39 -3.78 -10.53 -11.29
CA PRO A 39 -5.13 -10.99 -11.03
C PRO A 39 -5.20 -12.47 -11.46
N LEU A 40 -5.39 -13.36 -10.50
CA LEU A 40 -5.58 -14.79 -10.74
C LEU A 40 -7.04 -15.18 -10.48
N PRO A 41 -7.50 -16.36 -10.93
CA PRO A 41 -8.86 -16.81 -10.68
C PRO A 41 -9.19 -16.80 -9.18
N GLU A 42 -10.30 -16.13 -8.83
CA GLU A 42 -10.70 -15.96 -7.44
C GLU A 42 -11.31 -17.25 -6.87
N GLU A 43 -11.95 -18.06 -7.73
CA GLU A 43 -12.64 -19.29 -7.35
C GLU A 43 -11.69 -20.34 -6.75
N THR A 44 -10.39 -20.21 -7.01
CA THR A 44 -9.34 -21.14 -6.55
C THR A 44 -8.43 -20.55 -5.47
N ASN A 45 -8.74 -19.36 -4.93
CA ASN A 45 -7.91 -18.62 -3.95
C ASN A 45 -6.46 -18.38 -4.42
N GLU A 46 -6.23 -18.29 -5.73
CA GLU A 46 -4.88 -18.17 -6.28
C GLU A 46 -4.20 -16.83 -5.93
N ASP A 47 -4.96 -15.79 -5.61
CA ASP A 47 -4.41 -14.50 -5.16
C ASP A 47 -3.65 -14.62 -3.83
N SER A 48 -4.18 -15.38 -2.86
CA SER A 48 -3.47 -15.65 -1.59
C SER A 48 -2.18 -16.40 -1.86
N LYS A 49 -2.23 -17.38 -2.77
CA LYS A 49 -1.05 -18.16 -3.15
C LYS A 49 0.00 -17.30 -3.84
N ALA A 50 -0.40 -16.36 -4.71
CA ALA A 50 0.53 -15.42 -5.33
C ALA A 50 1.27 -14.55 -4.29
N GLN A 51 0.58 -14.11 -3.22
CA GLN A 51 1.21 -13.40 -2.12
C GLN A 51 2.21 -14.26 -1.35
N GLU A 52 1.89 -15.53 -1.09
CA GLU A 52 2.80 -16.46 -0.41
C GLU A 52 4.08 -16.67 -1.22
N GLU A 53 3.95 -16.88 -2.53
CA GLU A 53 5.08 -17.07 -3.45
C GLU A 53 5.94 -15.79 -3.54
N LEU A 54 5.30 -14.62 -3.54
CA LEU A 54 6.01 -13.35 -3.50
C LEU A 54 6.77 -13.16 -2.18
N ASN A 55 6.17 -13.55 -1.05
CA ASN A 55 6.82 -13.51 0.26
C ASN A 55 8.02 -14.47 0.34
N ALA A 56 7.88 -15.68 -0.22
CA ALA A 56 8.98 -16.63 -0.32
C ALA A 56 10.14 -16.06 -1.17
N PHE A 57 9.82 -15.41 -2.29
CA PHE A 57 10.81 -14.69 -3.10
C PHE A 57 11.50 -13.57 -2.30
N PHE A 58 10.76 -12.75 -1.56
CA PHE A 58 11.34 -11.70 -0.72
C PHE A 58 12.30 -12.26 0.33
N ALA A 59 11.93 -13.35 1.00
CA ALA A 59 12.80 -14.01 1.96
C ALA A 59 14.09 -14.52 1.31
N GLN A 60 14.00 -15.18 0.16
CA GLN A 60 15.16 -15.69 -0.58
C GLN A 60 16.11 -14.58 -1.06
N GLN A 61 15.55 -13.43 -1.43
CA GLN A 61 16.32 -12.27 -1.90
C GLN A 61 16.72 -11.31 -0.78
N ALA A 62 16.42 -11.64 0.49
CA ALA A 62 16.61 -10.76 1.64
C ALA A 62 15.98 -9.36 1.44
N ILE A 63 14.85 -9.30 0.74
CA ILE A 63 14.07 -8.08 0.52
C ILE A 63 13.11 -7.92 1.69
N VAL A 64 13.11 -6.74 2.30
CA VAL A 64 12.15 -6.38 3.35
C VAL A 64 11.21 -5.30 2.81
N PRO A 65 9.95 -5.65 2.48
CA PRO A 65 8.97 -4.67 2.03
C PRO A 65 8.77 -3.58 3.08
N ARG A 66 8.76 -2.31 2.62
CA ARG A 66 8.53 -1.14 3.48
C ARG A 66 7.16 -0.49 3.26
N ILE A 67 6.45 -0.90 2.22
CA ILE A 67 5.16 -0.36 1.85
C ILE A 67 4.26 -1.52 1.45
N THR A 68 3.07 -1.57 2.03
CA THR A 68 2.01 -2.53 1.68
C THR A 68 0.85 -1.77 1.08
N ILE A 69 0.31 -2.30 -0.02
CA ILE A 69 -0.80 -1.68 -0.75
C ILE A 69 -1.82 -2.79 -1.01
N ASN A 70 -2.96 -2.73 -0.33
CA ASN A 70 -4.11 -3.54 -0.67
C ASN A 70 -4.98 -2.78 -1.68
N ARG A 71 -5.31 -3.43 -2.79
CA ARG A 71 -6.24 -2.94 -3.80
C ARG A 71 -7.11 -4.09 -4.27
N GLY A 72 -8.31 -3.75 -4.71
CA GLY A 72 -9.30 -4.73 -5.17
C GLY A 72 -10.35 -4.96 -4.10
N HIS A 73 -10.90 -6.16 -4.08
CA HIS A 73 -12.06 -6.47 -3.25
C HIS A 73 -11.73 -6.51 -1.74
N SER A 74 -12.72 -6.15 -0.92
CA SER A 74 -12.56 -6.05 0.53
C SER A 74 -12.27 -7.39 1.20
N TYR A 75 -12.73 -8.51 0.65
CA TYR A 75 -12.41 -9.85 1.17
C TYR A 75 -10.93 -10.21 1.04
N ASN A 76 -10.16 -9.46 0.25
CA ASN A 76 -8.71 -9.64 0.15
C ASN A 76 -7.92 -9.01 1.30
N ALA A 77 -8.55 -8.10 2.06
CA ALA A 77 -7.87 -7.35 3.12
C ALA A 77 -7.35 -8.25 4.25
N PRO A 78 -8.11 -9.20 4.82
CA PRO A 78 -7.64 -10.02 5.95
C PRO A 78 -6.37 -10.82 5.62
N TYR A 79 -6.31 -11.48 4.47
CA TYR A 79 -5.12 -12.25 4.12
C TYR A 79 -3.94 -11.34 3.73
N THR A 80 -4.20 -10.17 3.11
CA THR A 80 -3.13 -9.18 2.85
C THR A 80 -2.50 -8.70 4.15
N ILE A 81 -3.29 -8.49 5.21
CA ILE A 81 -2.78 -8.10 6.54
C ILE A 81 -2.05 -9.28 7.21
N ALA A 82 -2.54 -10.51 7.06
CA ALA A 82 -1.84 -11.68 7.59
C ALA A 82 -0.42 -11.83 6.97
N GLN A 83 -0.31 -11.54 5.67
CA GLN A 83 0.88 -11.74 4.86
C GLN A 83 1.79 -10.51 4.70
N MET A 84 1.36 -9.32 5.14
CA MET A 84 2.18 -8.11 5.00
C MET A 84 3.43 -8.13 5.89
N SER A 85 4.44 -7.37 5.49
CA SER A 85 5.66 -7.24 6.28
C SER A 85 5.41 -6.44 7.56
N PRO A 86 5.88 -6.90 8.74
CA PRO A 86 5.83 -6.10 9.97
C PRO A 86 6.73 -4.86 9.89
N ALA A 87 7.65 -4.82 8.93
CA ALA A 87 8.55 -3.69 8.69
C ALA A 87 7.91 -2.56 7.85
N SER A 88 6.64 -2.70 7.47
CA SER A 88 5.90 -1.74 6.68
C SER A 88 5.77 -0.40 7.40
N LYS A 89 6.15 0.67 6.71
CA LYS A 89 6.06 2.05 7.20
C LYS A 89 4.90 2.82 6.58
N ILE A 90 4.41 2.38 5.42
CA ILE A 90 3.19 2.89 4.80
C ILE A 90 2.29 1.69 4.47
N VAL A 91 1.02 1.79 4.86
CA VAL A 91 0.00 0.79 4.52
C VAL A 91 -1.17 1.52 3.87
N PHE A 92 -1.42 1.21 2.60
CA PHE A 92 -2.53 1.76 1.84
C PHE A 92 -3.62 0.70 1.66
N MET A 93 -4.73 0.86 2.36
CA MET A 93 -5.92 0.01 2.26
C MET A 93 -6.92 0.64 1.29
N GLY A 94 -6.63 0.54 0.00
CA GLY A 94 -7.47 1.01 -1.10
C GLY A 94 -8.52 -0.01 -1.56
N SER A 95 -9.01 -0.86 -0.66
CA SER A 95 -10.20 -1.70 -0.83
C SER A 95 -11.36 -1.09 -0.07
N CYS A 96 -12.60 -1.44 -0.40
CA CYS A 96 -13.79 -0.95 0.32
C CYS A 96 -13.70 -1.24 1.83
N GLY A 97 -14.04 -0.26 2.67
CA GLY A 97 -14.02 -0.37 4.13
C GLY A 97 -12.63 -0.53 4.76
N GLY A 98 -11.56 -0.15 4.06
CA GLY A 98 -10.17 -0.33 4.52
C GLY A 98 -9.87 0.33 5.88
N TYR A 99 -10.65 1.34 6.28
CA TYR A 99 -10.55 1.99 7.59
C TYR A 99 -10.87 1.04 8.76
N ASN A 100 -11.70 0.02 8.55
CA ASN A 100 -12.07 -0.93 9.61
C ASN A 100 -10.92 -1.85 10.04
N MET A 101 -9.82 -1.88 9.26
CA MET A 101 -8.69 -2.78 9.45
C MET A 101 -7.52 -2.15 10.20
N ILE A 102 -7.69 -0.92 10.72
CA ILE A 102 -6.59 -0.17 11.36
C ILE A 102 -5.98 -0.94 12.53
N HIS A 103 -6.80 -1.58 13.36
CA HIS A 103 -6.32 -2.33 14.53
C HIS A 103 -5.40 -3.46 14.11
N ASP A 104 -5.87 -4.36 13.24
CA ASP A 104 -5.12 -5.52 12.74
C ASP A 104 -3.82 -5.11 12.04
N ILE A 105 -3.84 -3.99 11.31
CA ILE A 105 -2.63 -3.45 10.67
C ILE A 105 -1.62 -2.99 11.72
N LEU A 106 -2.07 -2.34 12.79
CA LEU A 106 -1.18 -1.85 13.85
C LEU A 106 -0.65 -2.97 14.74
N GLU A 107 -1.40 -4.06 14.93
CA GLU A 107 -0.88 -5.26 15.58
C GLU A 107 0.31 -5.85 14.79
N LYS A 108 0.22 -5.83 13.45
CA LYS A 108 1.27 -6.36 12.57
C LYS A 108 2.44 -5.38 12.37
N ALA A 109 2.14 -4.10 12.16
CA ALA A 109 3.09 -3.04 11.85
C ALA A 109 2.79 -1.77 12.68
N PRO A 110 3.21 -1.73 13.96
CA PRO A 110 2.86 -0.65 14.90
C PRO A 110 3.25 0.75 14.43
N ASP A 111 4.32 0.85 13.64
CA ASP A 111 4.84 2.12 13.14
C ASP A 111 4.15 2.59 11.84
N ALA A 112 3.27 1.80 11.23
CA ALA A 112 2.74 2.07 9.91
C ALA A 112 1.95 3.39 9.85
N HIS A 113 2.21 4.21 8.83
CA HIS A 113 1.30 5.28 8.42
C HIS A 113 0.19 4.67 7.56
N ILE A 114 -1.04 4.74 8.04
CA ILE A 114 -2.17 4.03 7.45
C ILE A 114 -3.06 4.99 6.68
N ILE A 115 -3.29 4.68 5.40
CA ILE A 115 -4.33 5.26 4.56
C ILE A 115 -5.42 4.21 4.41
N GLY A 116 -6.68 4.57 4.67
CA GLY A 116 -7.80 3.64 4.52
C GLY A 116 -9.04 4.33 3.95
N THR A 117 -9.89 3.58 3.28
CA THR A 117 -11.19 4.07 2.79
C THR A 117 -12.28 3.83 3.83
N LYS A 118 -13.23 4.77 3.97
CA LYS A 118 -14.38 4.60 4.85
C LYS A 118 -15.37 3.58 4.31
N GLN A 119 -15.73 3.70 3.03
CA GLN A 119 -16.78 2.89 2.41
C GLN A 119 -16.31 2.28 1.11
N ILE A 120 -16.16 3.09 0.07
CA ILE A 120 -15.87 2.62 -1.28
C ILE A 120 -14.45 3.03 -1.64
N ALA A 121 -13.75 2.12 -2.32
CA ALA A 121 -12.47 2.42 -2.94
C ALA A 121 -12.61 2.37 -4.46
N ASP A 122 -11.88 3.25 -5.15
CA ASP A 122 -12.01 3.36 -6.59
C ASP A 122 -10.66 3.56 -7.30
N ALA A 123 -10.57 3.05 -8.53
CA ALA A 123 -9.39 3.13 -9.37
C ALA A 123 -8.94 4.56 -9.70
N PRO A 124 -9.83 5.54 -9.98
CA PRO A 124 -9.48 6.95 -10.17
C PRO A 124 -8.86 7.64 -8.95
N VAL A 125 -8.91 7.03 -7.76
CA VAL A 125 -8.19 7.50 -6.57
C VAL A 125 -6.94 6.66 -6.30
N ASN A 126 -7.09 5.33 -6.32
CA ASN A 126 -6.00 4.38 -6.06
C ASN A 126 -4.83 4.53 -7.05
N ASN A 127 -5.14 4.75 -8.33
CA ASN A 127 -4.11 4.86 -9.38
C ASN A 127 -3.30 6.16 -9.24
N PRO A 128 -3.91 7.36 -9.08
CA PRO A 128 -3.15 8.57 -8.77
C PRO A 128 -2.32 8.48 -7.50
N PHE A 129 -2.85 7.87 -6.42
CA PHE A 129 -2.11 7.66 -5.17
C PHE A 129 -0.83 6.87 -5.42
N LEU A 130 -0.95 5.69 -6.06
CA LEU A 130 0.20 4.84 -6.35
C LEU A 130 1.22 5.56 -7.25
N ARG A 131 0.74 6.26 -8.28
CA ARG A 131 1.59 7.02 -9.20
C ARG A 131 2.39 8.09 -8.46
N LEU A 132 1.72 8.88 -7.61
CA LEU A 132 2.36 9.95 -6.85
C LEU A 132 3.38 9.40 -5.85
N LEU A 133 3.02 8.35 -5.12
CA LEU A 133 3.90 7.68 -4.16
C LEU A 133 5.16 7.15 -4.85
N MET A 134 4.99 6.39 -5.95
CA MET A 134 6.11 5.82 -6.68
C MET A 134 7.04 6.91 -7.25
N GLU A 135 6.51 8.01 -7.77
CA GLU A 135 7.34 9.11 -8.26
C GLU A 135 8.11 9.82 -7.13
N LYS A 136 7.48 10.09 -5.98
CA LYS A 136 8.19 10.68 -4.83
C LYS A 136 9.30 9.77 -4.32
N LEU A 137 9.04 8.47 -4.19
CA LEU A 137 10.07 7.49 -3.80
C LEU A 137 11.22 7.44 -4.80
N ARG A 138 10.91 7.44 -6.10
CA ARG A 138 11.90 7.39 -7.18
C ARG A 138 12.76 8.64 -7.24
N THR A 139 12.19 9.83 -7.03
CA THR A 139 12.96 11.09 -6.98
C THR A 139 13.69 11.27 -5.66
N GLY A 140 13.36 10.47 -4.63
CA GLY A 140 13.92 10.60 -3.29
C GLY A 140 13.33 11.79 -2.52
N ALA A 141 12.15 12.26 -2.90
CA ALA A 141 11.42 13.27 -2.18
C ALA A 141 10.80 12.69 -0.90
N ASP A 142 10.76 13.50 0.15
CA ASP A 142 10.10 13.13 1.39
C ASP A 142 8.57 12.99 1.21
N ILE A 143 7.97 12.12 2.02
CA ILE A 143 6.51 11.98 2.10
C ILE A 143 6.02 12.81 3.29
N GLU A 144 5.72 14.07 3.03
CA GLU A 144 5.00 14.95 3.95
C GLU A 144 3.50 14.82 3.66
N TRP A 145 2.71 14.30 4.60
CA TRP A 145 1.35 13.84 4.33
C TRP A 145 0.37 14.94 3.95
N ILE A 146 0.51 16.15 4.46
CA ILE A 146 -0.39 17.27 4.15
C ILE A 146 -0.17 17.69 2.70
N GLY A 147 1.08 17.96 2.31
CA GLY A 147 1.48 18.29 0.94
C GLY A 147 1.22 17.15 -0.04
N PHE A 148 1.49 15.90 0.36
CA PHE A 148 1.15 14.72 -0.44
C PHE A 148 -0.36 14.69 -0.76
N TRP A 149 -1.21 14.94 0.24
CA TRP A 149 -2.66 14.92 0.05
C TRP A 149 -3.14 16.06 -0.84
N GLN A 150 -2.57 17.26 -0.69
CA GLN A 150 -2.86 18.41 -1.56
C GLN A 150 -2.44 18.18 -3.02
N GLU A 151 -1.31 17.51 -3.25
CA GLU A 151 -0.89 17.11 -4.60
C GLU A 151 -1.83 16.04 -5.17
N LEU A 152 -2.20 15.05 -4.36
CA LEU A 152 -3.12 14.00 -4.76
C LEU A 152 -4.51 14.54 -5.12
N ASP A 153 -5.04 15.47 -4.31
CA ASP A 153 -6.34 16.14 -4.54
C ASP A 153 -6.42 16.80 -5.92
N LYS A 154 -5.31 17.35 -6.42
CA LYS A 154 -5.21 17.95 -7.76
C LYS A 154 -5.16 16.91 -8.89
N MET A 155 -4.83 15.65 -8.57
CA MET A 155 -4.66 14.56 -9.54
C MET A 155 -5.88 13.65 -9.64
N VAL A 156 -6.65 13.53 -8.55
CA VAL A 156 -7.87 12.73 -8.52
C VAL A 156 -9.01 13.46 -9.24
N THR A 157 -9.86 12.71 -9.91
CA THR A 157 -11.00 13.25 -10.66
C THR A 157 -12.33 12.90 -10.02
N ASP A 158 -12.32 12.02 -9.02
CA ASP A 158 -13.52 11.48 -8.39
C ASP A 158 -13.71 12.04 -6.99
N LYS A 159 -14.95 12.43 -6.67
CA LYS A 159 -15.34 12.97 -5.36
C LYS A 159 -15.21 11.95 -4.24
N ILE A 160 -15.21 10.66 -4.58
CA ILE A 160 -15.00 9.56 -3.62
C ILE A 160 -13.67 9.65 -2.88
N PHE A 161 -12.75 10.50 -3.35
CA PHE A 161 -11.53 10.82 -2.62
C PHE A 161 -11.78 11.32 -1.18
N GLU A 162 -12.91 11.97 -0.91
CA GLU A 162 -13.29 12.40 0.45
C GLU A 162 -13.49 11.23 1.45
N ASP A 163 -13.71 10.02 0.94
CA ASP A 163 -13.81 8.80 1.74
C ASP A 163 -12.45 8.20 2.09
N TYR A 164 -11.36 8.67 1.48
CA TYR A 164 -10.02 8.25 1.82
C TYR A 164 -9.52 9.06 3.03
N VAL A 165 -9.07 8.35 4.06
CA VAL A 165 -8.54 8.96 5.28
C VAL A 165 -7.02 8.95 5.24
N PRO A 166 -6.36 10.13 5.13
CA PRO A 166 -4.90 10.20 5.16
C PRO A 166 -4.35 9.98 6.57
N PRO A 167 -3.04 9.69 6.73
CA PRO A 167 -2.48 9.31 8.02
C PRO A 167 -2.60 10.41 9.08
N HIS A 168 -2.45 11.67 8.69
CA HIS A 168 -2.58 12.83 9.59
C HIS A 168 -4.03 13.14 10.02
N LYS A 169 -5.04 12.54 9.37
CA LYS A 169 -6.47 12.63 9.77
C LYS A 169 -7.01 11.30 10.31
N ASN A 170 -6.17 10.28 10.41
CA ASN A 170 -6.57 8.95 10.88
C ASN A 170 -6.57 8.91 12.41
N LEU A 171 -7.62 9.47 13.02
CA LEU A 171 -7.74 9.58 14.48
C LEU A 171 -7.74 8.21 15.16
N GLY A 172 -8.30 7.17 14.53
CA GLY A 172 -8.27 5.81 15.08
C GLY A 172 -6.83 5.29 15.22
N ALA A 173 -6.02 5.42 14.16
CA ALA A 173 -4.63 4.99 14.20
C ALA A 173 -3.79 5.83 15.18
N LEU A 174 -4.01 7.14 15.22
CA LEU A 174 -3.32 8.04 16.16
C LEU A 174 -3.66 7.70 17.61
N PHE A 175 -4.94 7.45 17.90
CA PHE A 175 -5.39 7.06 19.23
C PHE A 175 -4.79 5.73 19.68
N ILE A 176 -4.88 4.68 18.86
CA ILE A 176 -4.32 3.36 19.18
C ILE A 176 -2.82 3.48 19.47
N LYS A 177 -2.06 4.15 18.61
CA LYS A 177 -0.61 4.33 18.82
C LYS A 177 -0.30 5.11 20.10
N ALA A 178 -1.01 6.20 20.37
CA ALA A 178 -0.82 7.00 21.58
C ALA A 178 -1.15 6.20 22.83
N TYR A 179 -2.26 5.46 22.81
CA TYR A 179 -2.68 4.58 23.91
C TYR A 179 -1.67 3.46 24.16
N THR A 180 -1.26 2.73 23.12
CA THR A 180 -0.22 1.68 23.22
C THR A 180 1.07 2.24 23.79
N LYS A 181 1.51 3.42 23.32
CA LYS A 181 2.70 4.06 23.87
C LYS A 181 2.54 4.41 25.35
N ALA A 182 1.40 4.95 25.76
CA ALA A 182 1.15 5.29 27.16
C ALA A 182 1.22 4.04 28.06
N ILE A 183 0.50 2.96 27.71
CA ILE A 183 0.49 1.74 28.52
C ILE A 183 1.83 1.00 28.54
N THR A 184 2.63 1.05 27.46
CA THR A 184 3.96 0.42 27.45
C THR A 184 4.98 1.23 28.24
N THR A 185 4.87 2.57 28.24
CA THR A 185 5.76 3.44 29.02
C THR A 185 5.50 3.31 30.53
N ASP A 186 4.28 2.97 30.94
CA ASP A 186 3.93 2.75 32.36
C ASP A 186 4.38 1.37 32.88
N THR A 187 4.86 0.47 32.02
CA THR A 187 5.30 -0.89 32.38
C THR A 187 6.82 -1.09 32.42
N ASP A 188 7.60 -0.04 32.11
CA ASP A 188 9.08 0.00 32.21
C ASP A 188 9.52 0.87 33.40
#